data_AF-A0A8T4XKU0-F1
#
_entry.id   AF-A0A8T4XKU0-F1
#
_cell.length_a   1.000
_cell.length_b   1.000
_cell.length_c   1.000
_cell.angle_alpha   90.00
_cell.angle_beta   90.00
_cell.angle_gamma   90.00
#
_symmetry.space_group_name_H-M   'P 1'
#
loop_
_entity.id
_entity.type
_entity.pdbx_description
1 polymer ?
#
loop_
_entity_poly.entity_id
_entity_poly.type
_entity_poly.pdbx_seq_one_letter_code
_entity_poly.pdbx_strand_id
1 'polypeptide(L)' 'MFRVVSRGRMKSPWIFHLNTGSCNGCDIEIVAAFTPRYDLERFGCLLVGSPRHADVLL' A
#
# COMPACT_ATOMS: atom_id res chain seq x y z
N MET A 1 -22.10 -11.76 -7.00
CA MET A 1 -21.70 -11.06 -5.76
C MET A 1 -20.19 -11.08 -5.52
N PHE A 2 -19.53 -12.25 -5.47
CA PHE A 2 -18.08 -12.36 -5.22
C PHE A 2 -17.17 -11.57 -6.17
N ARG A 3 -17.57 -11.41 -7.44
CA ARG A 3 -16.81 -10.65 -8.46
C ARG A 3 -16.72 -9.15 -8.14
N VAL A 4 -17.74 -8.55 -7.53
CA VAL A 4 -17.75 -7.11 -7.21
C VAL A 4 -16.85 -6.83 -6.00
N VAL A 5 -16.96 -7.66 -4.97
CA VAL A 5 -16.14 -7.54 -3.74
C VAL A 5 -14.65 -7.75 -4.04
N SER A 6 -14.31 -8.78 -4.81
CA SER A 6 -12.92 -9.02 -5.23
C SER A 6 -12.38 -7.88 -6.09
N ARG A 7 -13.18 -7.33 -7.01
CA ARG A 7 -12.80 -6.16 -7.79
C ARG A 7 -12.56 -4.92 -6.93
N GLY A 8 -13.39 -4.70 -5.91
CA GLY A 8 -13.21 -3.62 -4.93
C GLY A 8 -11.87 -3.73 -4.23
N ARG A 9 -11.58 -4.89 -3.62
CA ARG A 9 -10.30 -5.13 -2.92
C ARG A 9 -9.07 -4.95 -3.82
N MET A 10 -9.14 -5.37 -5.08
CA MET A 10 -8.02 -5.20 -6.02
C MET A 10 -7.82 -3.77 -6.53
N LYS A 11 -8.84 -2.90 -6.41
CA LYS A 11 -8.82 -1.54 -6.98
C LYS A 11 -8.67 -0.44 -5.94
N SER A 12 -8.67 -0.78 -4.65
CA SER A 12 -8.46 0.17 -3.56
C SER A 12 -7.69 -0.45 -2.39
N PRO A 13 -6.50 -1.04 -2.58
CA PRO A 13 -5.77 -1.68 -1.49
C PRO A 13 -5.14 -0.63 -0.55
N TRP A 14 -5.43 -0.71 0.74
CA TRP A 14 -4.80 0.15 1.74
C TRP A 14 -3.62 -0.57 2.40
N ILE A 15 -2.45 0.06 2.39
CA ILE A 15 -1.17 -0.58 2.72
C ILE A 15 -0.64 0.02 4.01
N PHE A 16 -0.21 -0.82 4.94
CA PHE A 16 0.54 -0.42 6.12
C PHE A 16 1.93 -1.03 6.07
N HIS A 17 2.94 -0.17 6.03
CA HIS A 17 4.34 -0.56 6.05
C HIS A 17 4.79 -0.87 7.49
N LEU A 18 5.37 -2.06 7.69
CA LEU A 18 5.87 -2.56 8.96
C LEU A 18 7.35 -2.92 8.84
N ASN A 19 8.21 -2.04 9.34
CA ASN A 19 9.64 -2.32 9.44
C ASN A 19 9.96 -3.12 10.73
N THR A 20 10.64 -4.26 10.59
CA THR A 20 11.08 -5.13 11.69
C THR A 20 12.61 -5.28 11.75
N GLY A 21 13.34 -4.17 11.61
CA GLY A 21 14.82 -4.14 11.67
C GLY A 21 15.50 -4.07 10.30
N SER A 22 14.96 -3.25 9.40
CA SER A 22 15.48 -3.00 8.05
C SER A 22 16.73 -2.10 8.04
N CYS A 23 17.46 -2.11 6.91
CA CYS A 23 18.53 -1.16 6.61
C CYS A 23 18.03 0.18 6.03
N ASN A 24 16.72 0.42 6.06
CA ASN A 24 16.01 1.57 5.50
C ASN A 24 16.06 1.68 3.95
N GLY A 25 16.70 0.75 3.24
CA GLY A 25 16.69 0.74 1.77
C GLY A 25 15.27 0.57 1.21
N CYS A 26 14.57 -0.47 1.65
CA CYS A 26 13.19 -0.72 1.25
C CYS A 26 12.24 0.40 1.68
N ASP A 27 12.47 1.02 2.84
CA ASP A 27 11.63 2.13 3.33
C ASP A 27 11.68 3.33 2.38
N ILE A 28 12.88 3.66 1.88
CA ILE A 28 13.08 4.72 0.88
C ILE A 28 12.39 4.33 -0.43
N GLU A 29 12.51 3.09 -0.87
CA GLU A 29 11.87 2.61 -2.09
C GLU A 29 10.34 2.62 -2.00
N ILE A 30 9.78 2.29 -0.84
CA ILE A 30 8.34 2.36 -0.58
C ILE A 30 7.89 3.82 -0.71
N VAL A 31 8.56 4.76 -0.05
CA VAL A 31 8.23 6.19 -0.19
C VAL A 31 8.39 6.65 -1.64
N ALA A 32 9.46 6.23 -2.33
CA ALA A 32 9.70 6.56 -3.72
C ALA A 32 8.56 6.07 -4.62
N ALA A 33 8.00 4.88 -4.37
CA ALA A 33 6.90 4.32 -5.15
C ALA A 33 5.60 5.16 -5.07
N PHE A 34 5.40 5.94 -4.00
CA PHE A 34 4.29 6.90 -3.87
C PHE A 34 4.60 8.30 -4.44
N THR A 35 5.83 8.55 -4.91
CA THR A 35 6.16 9.83 -5.56
C THR A 35 5.58 9.90 -6.98
N PRO A 36 5.39 11.10 -7.56
CA PRO A 36 4.78 11.28 -8.89
C PRO A 36 5.44 10.52 -10.05
N ARG A 37 6.70 10.07 -9.88
CA ARG A 37 7.40 9.29 -10.92
C ARG A 37 6.80 7.89 -11.08
N TYR A 38 6.41 7.25 -9.97
CA TYR A 38 5.90 5.88 -9.95
C TYR A 38 4.39 5.82 -9.61
N ASP A 39 3.91 6.79 -8.83
CA ASP A 39 2.50 7.10 -8.59
C ASP A 39 1.62 5.87 -8.34
N LEU A 40 1.91 5.16 -7.25
CA LEU A 40 1.08 4.03 -6.80
C LEU A 40 -0.37 4.44 -6.47
N GLU A 41 -0.62 5.70 -6.09
CA GLU A 41 -1.96 6.19 -5.74
C GLU A 41 -2.92 6.10 -6.93
N ARG A 42 -2.43 6.23 -8.17
CA ARG A 42 -3.23 6.03 -9.39
C ARG A 42 -3.88 4.65 -9.49
N PHE A 43 -3.29 3.63 -8.88
CA PHE A 43 -3.85 2.28 -8.86
C PHE A 43 -4.84 2.05 -7.70
N GLY A 44 -5.08 3.07 -6.88
CA GLY A 44 -5.93 3.02 -5.69
C GLY A 44 -5.20 2.60 -4.42
N CYS A 45 -3.86 2.51 -4.47
CA CYS A 45 -3.05 2.21 -3.29
C CYS A 45 -3.00 3.43 -2.37
N LEU A 46 -3.16 3.21 -1.06
CA LEU A 46 -3.03 4.28 -0.08
C LEU A 46 -2.22 3.81 1.12
N LEU A 47 -1.19 4.57 1.49
CA LEU A 47 -0.38 4.28 2.67
C LEU A 47 -1.13 4.77 3.92
N VAL A 48 -1.50 3.86 4.83
CA VAL A 48 -2.20 4.18 6.07
C VAL A 48 -1.26 4.18 7.27
N GLY A 49 -1.56 5.01 8.27
CA GLY A 49 -0.75 5.12 9.50
C GLY A 49 -1.12 4.13 10.62
N SER A 50 -2.13 3.28 10.43
CA SER A 50 -2.55 2.29 11.43
C SER A 50 -2.88 0.96 10.75
N PRO A 51 -2.40 -0.18 11.29
CA PRO A 51 -2.70 -1.50 10.72
C PRO A 51 -4.19 -1.85 10.81
N ARG A 52 -4.97 -1.17 11.65
CA ARG A 52 -6.43 -1.40 11.77
C ARG A 52 -7.21 -0.99 10.52
N HIS A 53 -6.62 -0.12 9.69
CA HIS A 53 -7.24 0.35 8.45
C HIS A 53 -6.62 -0.31 7.21
N ALA A 54 -5.64 -1.19 7.38
CA ALA A 54 -4.91 -1.77 6.25
C ALA A 54 -5.59 -3.02 5.71
N ASP A 55 -5.60 -3.15 4.39
CA ASP A 55 -5.90 -4.40 3.69
C ASP A 55 -4.65 -5.26 3.50
N VAL A 56 -3.47 -4.63 3.43
CA VAL A 56 -2.18 -5.26 3.15
C VAL A 56 -1.13 -4.78 4.16
N LEU A 57 -0.36 -5.73 4.70
CA LEU A 57 0.85 -5.47 5.47
C LEU A 57 2.06 -5.64 4.56
N LEU A 58 2.97 -4.66 4.58
CA LEU A 58 4.16 -4.61 3.73
C LEU A 58 5.42 -4.48 4.56
#